data_AF-A0A5C6ZUG2-F1
#
_entry.id   AF-A0A5C6ZUG2-F1
#
_cell.length_a   1.000
_cell.length_b   1.000
_cell.length_c   1.000
_cell.angle_alpha   90.00
_cell.angle_beta   90.00
_cell.angle_gamma   90.00
#
_symmetry.space_group_name_H-M   'P 1'
#
loop_
_entity.id
_entity.type
_entity.pdbx_description
1 polymer ?
#
loop_
_entity_poly.entity_id
_entity_poly.type
_entity_poly.pdbx_seq_one_letter_code
_entity_poly.pdbx_strand_id
1 'polypeptide(L)'
;MDKLKETTTPTDKIYKERAIWVGSFLGGPLIAGYFIAENYKALNDPENAKATWTYTIPITILIFSLALIIPKFENFPSLLIPLTYSMGAYLFSKYYQGPGMEAHLESGGEEFGWGRIIWISILGLVLTFIMMFLFVFIIDGLGILPA
;
A
#
# COMPACT_ATOMS: atom_id res chain seq x y z
N MET A 1 2.12 -37.56 25.86
CA MET A 1 3.36 -36.78 25.70
C MET A 1 3.03 -35.63 24.78
N ASP A 2 2.70 -34.49 25.39
CA ASP A 2 2.43 -33.23 24.69
C ASP A 2 3.60 -32.88 23.80
N LYS A 3 3.35 -32.80 22.49
CA LYS A 3 4.19 -32.00 21.61
C LYS A 3 3.88 -30.55 21.96
N LEU A 4 4.62 -30.01 22.93
CA LEU A 4 4.72 -28.57 23.12
C LEU A 4 5.08 -27.99 21.76
N LYS A 5 4.11 -27.31 21.12
CA LYS A 5 4.40 -26.44 19.99
C LYS A 5 5.48 -25.50 20.48
N GLU A 6 6.68 -25.57 19.93
CA GLU A 6 7.60 -24.44 20.00
C GLU A 6 6.85 -23.26 19.41
N THR A 7 6.29 -22.40 20.27
CA THR A 7 5.76 -21.11 19.85
C THR A 7 6.97 -20.25 19.59
N THR A 8 7.62 -20.47 18.45
CA THR A 8 8.68 -19.61 17.96
C THR A 8 8.05 -18.23 17.77
N THR A 9 8.45 -17.26 18.58
CA THR A 9 8.01 -15.89 18.44
C THR A 9 8.28 -15.42 17.01
N PRO A 10 7.28 -14.90 16.28
CA PRO A 10 7.49 -14.34 14.96
C PRO A 10 8.57 -13.26 14.99
N THR A 11 9.54 -13.35 14.08
CA THR A 11 10.69 -12.43 14.03
C THR A 11 10.46 -11.24 13.08
N ASP A 12 9.66 -11.45 12.04
CA ASP A 12 9.23 -10.38 11.13
C ASP A 12 8.19 -9.49 11.79
N LYS A 13 8.15 -8.22 11.38
CA LYS A 13 7.14 -7.25 11.86
C LYS A 13 6.07 -7.01 10.82
N ILE A 14 4.88 -6.65 11.29
CA ILE A 14 3.73 -6.32 10.45
C ILE A 14 3.40 -4.82 10.47
N TYR A 15 2.72 -4.34 9.44
CA TYR A 15 2.00 -3.07 9.41
C TYR A 15 0.53 -3.30 9.73
N LYS A 16 0.03 -2.79 10.88
CA LYS A 16 -1.41 -2.85 11.16
C LYS A 16 -2.23 -2.04 10.17
N GLU A 17 -3.54 -2.26 10.16
CA GLU A 17 -4.50 -1.63 9.27
C GLU A 17 -4.43 -0.09 9.35
N ARG A 18 -4.19 0.46 10.56
CA ARG A 18 -3.99 1.92 10.72
C ARG A 18 -2.75 2.44 10.01
N ALA A 19 -1.68 1.65 9.97
CA ALA A 19 -0.46 2.00 9.26
C ALA A 19 -0.71 1.96 7.74
N ILE A 20 -1.49 0.97 7.27
CA ILE A 20 -1.92 0.86 5.87
C ILE A 20 -2.78 2.05 5.47
N TRP A 21 -3.76 2.44 6.28
CA TRP A 21 -4.55 3.64 6.04
C TRP A 21 -3.67 4.89 5.93
N VAL A 22 -2.89 5.18 6.97
CA VAL A 22 -2.13 6.45 7.04
C VAL A 22 -1.02 6.48 6.00
N GLY A 23 -0.29 5.38 5.84
CA GLY A 23 0.83 5.36 4.91
C GLY A 23 0.41 5.34 3.45
N SER A 24 -0.70 4.68 3.11
CA SER A 24 -1.27 4.81 1.76
C SER A 24 -1.77 6.22 1.50
N PHE A 25 -2.48 6.84 2.44
CA PHE A 25 -2.97 8.21 2.28
C PHE A 25 -1.83 9.22 2.08
N LEU A 26 -0.71 9.06 2.79
CA LEU A 26 0.45 9.95 2.68
C LEU A 26 1.35 9.63 1.49
N GLY A 27 1.58 8.34 1.22
CA GLY A 27 2.60 7.87 0.28
C GLY A 27 2.07 7.35 -1.06
N GLY A 28 0.75 7.22 -1.22
CA GLY A 28 0.10 6.75 -2.43
C GLY A 28 -0.23 5.25 -2.44
N PRO A 29 -0.92 4.78 -3.50
CA PRO A 29 -1.36 3.39 -3.63
C PRO A 29 -0.20 2.38 -3.72
N LEU A 30 1.00 2.80 -4.16
CA LEU A 30 2.19 1.94 -4.12
C LEU A 30 2.61 1.59 -2.69
N ILE A 31 2.50 2.54 -1.76
CA ILE A 31 2.79 2.27 -0.34
C ILE A 31 1.74 1.36 0.28
N ALA A 32 0.48 1.48 -0.15
CA ALA A 32 -0.56 0.53 0.22
C ALA A 32 -0.16 -0.91 -0.15
N GLY A 33 0.22 -1.13 -1.41
CA GLY A 33 0.68 -2.43 -1.89
C GLY A 33 1.96 -2.91 -1.22
N TYR A 34 2.92 -2.02 -0.96
CA TYR A 34 4.14 -2.36 -0.22
C TYR A 34 3.82 -2.89 1.18
N PHE A 35 3.00 -2.18 1.97
CA PHE A 35 2.65 -2.64 3.32
C PHE A 35 1.87 -3.96 3.30
N ILE A 36 0.91 -4.12 2.38
CA ILE A 36 0.16 -5.36 2.21
C ILE A 36 1.10 -6.52 1.85
N ALA A 37 2.04 -6.31 0.92
CA ALA A 37 3.00 -7.34 0.52
C ALA A 37 3.96 -7.73 1.65
N GLU A 38 4.45 -6.76 2.44
CA GLU A 38 5.31 -7.03 3.59
C GLU A 38 4.56 -7.79 4.69
N ASN A 39 3.28 -7.48 4.91
CA ASN A 39 2.44 -8.26 5.81
C ASN A 39 2.31 -9.72 5.35
N TYR A 40 2.03 -9.95 4.07
CA TYR A 40 1.95 -11.32 3.55
C TYR A 40 3.27 -12.08 3.74
N LYS A 41 4.43 -11.44 3.56
CA LYS A 41 5.73 -12.05 3.87
C LYS A 41 5.86 -12.40 5.36
N ALA A 42 5.55 -11.47 6.25
CA ALA A 42 5.60 -11.67 7.70
C ALA A 42 4.60 -12.73 8.20
N LEU A 43 3.52 -12.96 7.43
CA LEU A 43 2.52 -14.00 7.67
C LEU A 43 2.85 -15.33 6.95
N ASN A 44 4.08 -15.50 6.44
CA ASN A 44 4.56 -16.69 5.73
C ASN A 44 3.76 -17.03 4.45
N ASP A 45 3.28 -16.01 3.75
CA ASP A 45 2.51 -16.13 2.51
C ASP A 45 3.19 -15.35 1.34
N PRO A 46 4.34 -15.83 0.86
CA PRO A 46 5.08 -15.14 -0.20
C PRO A 46 4.36 -15.15 -1.56
N GLU A 47 3.39 -16.05 -1.75
CA GLU A 47 2.59 -16.11 -2.98
C GLU A 47 1.65 -14.89 -3.06
N ASN A 48 0.88 -14.63 -2.00
CA ASN A 48 0.04 -13.44 -1.96
C ASN A 48 0.85 -12.13 -1.87
N ALA A 49 2.07 -12.17 -1.32
CA ALA A 49 2.99 -11.02 -1.41
C ALA A 49 3.37 -10.69 -2.87
N LYS A 50 3.62 -11.69 -3.71
CA LYS A 50 3.88 -11.50 -5.15
C LYS A 50 2.62 -11.05 -5.89
N ALA A 51 1.48 -11.70 -5.62
CA ALA A 51 0.20 -11.35 -6.22
C ALA A 51 -0.17 -9.89 -5.92
N THR A 52 0.12 -9.40 -4.71
CA THR A 52 -0.10 -7.99 -4.32
C THR A 52 0.56 -7.02 -5.30
N TRP A 53 1.80 -7.28 -5.74
CA TRP A 53 2.48 -6.43 -6.72
C TRP A 53 1.87 -6.51 -8.11
N THR A 54 1.40 -7.69 -8.52
CA THR A 54 0.69 -7.89 -9.79
C THR A 54 -0.57 -7.02 -9.89
N TYR A 55 -1.26 -6.77 -8.77
CA TYR A 55 -2.44 -5.89 -8.74
C TYR A 55 -2.09 -4.42 -8.46
N THR A 56 -1.16 -4.17 -7.53
CA THR A 56 -0.82 -2.81 -7.09
C THR A 56 -0.30 -1.94 -8.22
N ILE A 57 0.58 -2.49 -9.08
CA ILE A 57 1.21 -1.72 -10.15
C ILE A 57 0.15 -1.26 -11.19
N PRO A 58 -0.67 -2.13 -11.78
CA PRO A 58 -1.75 -1.71 -12.68
C PRO A 58 -2.77 -0.76 -12.02
N ILE A 59 -3.17 -1.04 -10.78
CA ILE A 59 -4.13 -0.17 -10.05
C ILE A 59 -3.54 1.22 -9.85
N THR A 60 -2.26 1.31 -9.50
CA THR A 60 -1.56 2.60 -9.36
C THR A 60 -1.58 3.38 -10.66
N ILE A 61 -1.21 2.74 -11.78
CA ILE A 61 -1.23 3.36 -13.11
C ILE A 61 -2.63 3.84 -13.46
N LEU A 62 -3.65 3.01 -13.20
CA LEU A 62 -5.04 3.35 -13.45
C LEU A 62 -5.50 4.55 -12.61
N ILE A 63 -5.20 4.56 -11.31
CA ILE A 63 -5.56 5.67 -10.40
C ILE A 63 -4.94 6.98 -10.89
N PHE A 64 -3.65 6.98 -11.24
CA PHE A 64 -2.99 8.19 -11.74
C PHE A 64 -3.50 8.61 -13.12
N SER A 65 -3.76 7.67 -14.02
CA SER A 65 -4.34 7.97 -15.33
C SER A 65 -5.72 8.65 -15.18
N LEU A 66 -6.56 8.13 -14.27
CA LEU A 66 -7.84 8.75 -13.95
C LEU A 66 -7.65 10.13 -13.29
N ALA A 67 -6.67 10.27 -12.39
CA ALA A 67 -6.36 11.54 -11.73
C ALA A 67 -5.93 12.65 -12.71
N LEU A 68 -5.38 12.33 -13.88
CA LEU A 68 -5.08 13.31 -14.93
C LEU A 68 -6.33 13.74 -15.73
N ILE A 69 -7.37 12.91 -15.77
CA ILE A 69 -8.61 13.19 -16.52
C ILE A 69 -9.63 13.91 -15.63
N ILE A 70 -9.70 13.54 -14.36
CA ILE A 70 -10.69 14.04 -13.38
C ILE A 70 -10.71 15.57 -13.22
N PRO A 71 -9.59 16.32 -13.28
CA PRO A 71 -9.60 17.78 -13.20
C PRO A 71 -10.46 18.48 -14.27
N LYS A 72 -10.90 17.76 -15.31
CA LYS A 72 -11.86 18.26 -16.29
C LYS A 72 -13.29 18.39 -15.74
N PHE A 73 -13.60 17.77 -14.61
CA PHE A 73 -14.87 17.92 -13.91
C PHE A 73 -14.77 19.05 -12.89
N GLU A 74 -15.55 20.11 -13.10
CA GLU A 74 -15.61 21.24 -12.17
C GLU A 74 -16.01 20.75 -10.75
N ASN A 75 -15.32 21.26 -9.73
CA ASN A 75 -15.56 21.01 -8.30
C ASN A 75 -15.32 19.58 -7.81
N PHE A 76 -14.60 18.71 -8.54
CA PHE A 76 -14.25 17.40 -8.02
C PHE A 76 -13.33 17.50 -6.78
N PRO A 77 -13.68 16.90 -5.62
CA PRO A 77 -12.85 16.98 -4.41
C PRO A 77 -11.54 16.19 -4.56
N SER A 78 -10.40 16.87 -4.55
CA SER A 78 -9.07 16.26 -4.74
C SER A 78 -8.74 15.20 -3.68
N LEU A 79 -9.29 15.31 -2.47
CA LEU A 79 -9.12 14.33 -1.39
C LEU A 79 -9.93 13.04 -1.58
N LEU A 80 -10.91 13.01 -2.49
CA LEU A 80 -11.75 11.84 -2.67
C LEU A 80 -10.94 10.64 -3.19
N ILE A 81 -10.01 10.88 -4.13
CA ILE A 81 -9.13 9.84 -4.69
C ILE A 81 -8.26 9.20 -3.58
N PRO A 82 -7.45 9.97 -2.81
CA PRO A 82 -6.62 9.39 -1.76
C PRO A 82 -7.41 8.72 -0.66
N LEU A 83 -8.54 9.28 -0.24
CA LEU A 83 -9.40 8.63 0.75
C LEU A 83 -9.96 7.30 0.24
N THR A 84 -10.36 7.23 -1.02
CA THR A 84 -10.98 6.02 -1.60
C THR A 84 -10.01 4.87 -1.67
N TYR A 85 -8.81 5.06 -2.24
CA TYR A 85 -7.85 3.96 -2.32
C TYR A 85 -7.30 3.57 -0.94
N SER A 86 -7.14 4.54 -0.02
CA SER A 86 -6.63 4.26 1.34
C SER A 86 -7.64 3.46 2.15
N MET A 87 -8.92 3.81 2.04
CA MET A 87 -10.02 3.03 2.60
C MET A 87 -10.07 1.63 1.99
N GLY A 88 -9.93 1.50 0.68
CA GLY A 88 -9.87 0.21 0.01
C GLY A 88 -8.74 -0.68 0.56
N ALA A 89 -7.53 -0.14 0.69
CA ALA A 89 -6.38 -0.86 1.24
C ALA A 89 -6.58 -1.25 2.71
N TYR A 90 -7.14 -0.35 3.52
CA TYR A 90 -7.48 -0.62 4.91
C TYR A 90 -8.50 -1.77 5.03
N LEU A 91 -9.61 -1.70 4.28
CA LEU A 91 -10.65 -2.72 4.30
C LEU A 91 -10.12 -4.07 3.81
N PHE A 92 -9.31 -4.05 2.74
CA PHE A 92 -8.64 -5.26 2.24
C PHE A 92 -7.79 -5.90 3.32
N SER A 93 -6.86 -5.15 3.93
CA SER A 93 -5.97 -5.71 4.95
C SER A 93 -6.74 -6.16 6.19
N LYS A 94 -7.74 -5.38 6.64
CA LYS A 94 -8.60 -5.76 7.77
C LYS A 94 -9.30 -7.10 7.53
N TYR A 95 -9.83 -7.31 6.32
CA TYR A 95 -10.60 -8.52 6.01
C TYR A 95 -9.71 -9.75 5.75
N TYR A 96 -8.65 -9.59 4.95
CA TYR A 96 -7.83 -10.71 4.49
C TYR A 96 -6.60 -10.99 5.37
N GLN A 97 -6.02 -9.97 6.00
CA GLN A 97 -4.82 -10.10 6.83
C GLN A 97 -5.12 -9.96 8.32
N GLY A 98 -6.25 -9.36 8.70
CA GLY A 98 -6.64 -9.10 10.10
C GLY A 98 -6.49 -10.30 11.03
N PRO A 99 -7.11 -11.46 10.74
CA PRO A 99 -6.98 -12.64 11.60
C PRO A 99 -5.52 -13.13 11.73
N GLY A 100 -4.73 -13.06 10.65
CA GLY A 100 -3.33 -13.43 10.67
C GLY A 100 -2.47 -12.46 11.47
N MET A 101 -2.74 -11.15 11.36
CA MET A 101 -2.07 -10.11 12.13
C MET A 101 -2.40 -10.20 13.62
N GLU A 102 -3.63 -10.53 13.99
CA GLU A 102 -4.03 -10.75 15.38
C GLU A 102 -3.28 -11.94 15.99
N ALA A 103 -3.30 -13.09 15.31
CA ALA A 103 -2.54 -14.28 15.74
C ALA A 103 -1.02 -14.03 15.82
N HIS A 104 -0.47 -13.22 14.91
CA HIS A 104 0.94 -12.82 14.93
C HIS A 104 1.29 -12.03 16.20
N LEU A 105 0.41 -11.11 16.63
CA LEU A 105 0.63 -10.30 17.83
C LEU A 105 0.39 -11.09 19.11
N GLU A 106 -0.63 -11.95 19.14
CA GLU A 106 -0.92 -12.85 20.27
C GLU A 106 0.22 -13.84 20.54
N SER A 107 0.96 -14.22 19.50
CA SER A 107 2.16 -15.07 19.61
C SER A 107 3.45 -14.30 19.96
N GLY A 108 3.33 -13.00 20.27
CA GLY A 108 4.45 -12.14 20.69
C GLY A 108 5.20 -11.46 19.55
N GLY A 109 4.69 -11.53 18.31
CA GLY A 109 5.21 -10.76 17.18
C GLY A 109 4.99 -9.25 17.35
N GLU A 110 5.74 -8.44 16.59
CA GLU A 110 5.75 -6.98 16.73
C GLU A 110 5.16 -6.28 15.50
N GLU A 111 4.66 -5.05 15.70
CA GLU A 111 4.30 -4.15 14.60
C GLU A 111 5.39 -3.11 14.33
N PHE A 112 5.47 -2.62 13.10
CA PHE A 112 6.35 -1.49 12.78
C PHE A 112 5.90 -0.20 13.47
N GLY A 113 6.88 0.55 14.00
CA GLY A 113 6.64 1.84 14.64
C GLY A 113 6.31 2.97 13.66
N TRP A 114 5.65 4.02 14.17
CA TRP A 114 5.22 5.18 13.38
C TRP A 114 6.33 5.89 12.63
N GLY A 115 7.55 5.98 13.18
CA GLY A 115 8.69 6.60 12.48
C GLY A 115 9.00 5.93 11.13
N ARG A 116 8.97 4.59 11.09
CA ARG A 116 9.17 3.83 9.84
C ARG A 116 8.01 4.05 8.87
N ILE A 117 6.78 4.02 9.38
CA ILE A 117 5.56 4.22 8.57
C ILE A 117 5.64 5.58 7.86
N ILE A 118 5.91 6.66 8.59
CA ILE A 118 6.02 8.00 8.03
C ILE A 118 7.19 8.11 7.04
N TRP A 119 8.37 7.60 7.39
CA TRP A 119 9.54 7.69 6.52
C TRP A 119 9.34 6.95 5.18
N ILE A 120 8.82 5.73 5.22
CA ILE A 120 8.51 4.97 4.00
C ILE A 120 7.42 5.65 3.18
N SER A 121 6.42 6.24 3.84
CA SER A 121 5.36 6.97 3.14
C SER A 121 5.91 8.21 2.41
N ILE A 122 6.84 8.94 3.03
CA ILE A 122 7.53 10.07 2.37
C ILE A 122 8.35 9.59 1.18
N LEU A 123 9.09 8.48 1.32
CA LEU A 123 9.83 7.89 0.20
C LEU A 123 8.90 7.47 -0.95
N GLY A 124 7.75 6.87 -0.62
CA GLY A 124 6.72 6.52 -1.59
C GLY A 124 6.10 7.72 -2.28
N LEU A 125 5.90 8.82 -1.55
CA LEU A 125 5.41 10.07 -2.10
C LEU A 125 6.42 10.65 -3.11
N VAL A 126 7.71 10.70 -2.76
CA VAL A 126 8.78 11.14 -3.67
C VAL A 126 8.84 10.25 -4.91
N LEU A 127 8.80 8.92 -4.72
CA LEU A 127 8.78 7.96 -5.82
C LEU A 127 7.57 8.19 -6.73
N THR A 128 6.40 8.43 -6.16
CA THR A 128 5.17 8.75 -6.89
C THR A 128 5.33 10.00 -7.74
N PHE A 129 5.88 11.08 -7.18
CA PHE A 129 6.14 12.31 -7.92
C PHE A 129 7.11 12.08 -9.10
N ILE A 130 8.18 11.31 -8.88
CA ILE A 130 9.13 10.95 -9.94
C ILE A 130 8.44 10.15 -11.04
N MET A 131 7.67 9.11 -10.68
CA MET A 131 6.95 8.29 -11.65
C MET A 131 5.92 9.10 -12.43
N MET A 132 5.17 9.99 -11.77
CA MET A 132 4.19 10.85 -12.42
C MET A 132 4.87 11.85 -13.36
N PHE A 133 5.99 12.46 -12.96
CA PHE A 133 6.76 13.36 -13.81
C PHE A 133 7.26 12.64 -15.07
N LEU A 134 7.89 11.47 -14.91
CA LEU A 134 8.37 10.66 -16.03
C LEU A 134 7.22 10.22 -16.94
N PHE A 135 6.09 9.82 -16.36
CA PHE A 135 4.91 9.44 -17.12
C PHE A 135 4.40 10.59 -17.99
N VAL A 136 4.19 11.78 -17.40
CA VAL A 136 3.75 12.97 -18.14
C VAL A 136 4.77 13.35 -19.21
N PHE A 137 6.06 13.36 -18.89
CA PHE A 137 7.13 13.68 -19.84
C PHE A 137 7.14 12.74 -21.05
N ILE A 138 6.94 11.43 -20.83
CA ILE A 138 6.85 10.45 -21.92
C ILE A 138 5.61 10.69 -22.78
N ILE A 139 4.44 10.89 -22.16
CA ILE A 139 3.17 11.09 -22.87
C ILE A 139 3.21 12.40 -23.70
N ASP A 140 3.82 13.45 -23.15
CA ASP A 140 4.06 14.72 -23.85
C ASP A 140 5.02 14.55 -25.03
N GLY A 141 6.15 13.87 -24.83
CA GLY A 141 7.11 13.57 -25.89
C GLY A 141 6.55 12.69 -27.02
N LEU A 142 5.49 11.92 -26.74
CA LEU A 142 4.74 11.14 -27.74
C LEU A 142 3.66 11.98 -28.47
N GLY A 143 3.46 13.24 -28.11
CA GLY A 143 2.44 14.13 -28.70
C GLY A 143 1.00 13.73 -28.34
N ILE A 144 0.81 12.99 -27.24
CA ILE A 144 -0.51 12.52 -26.80
C ILE A 144 -1.25 13.61 -26.00
N LEU A 145 -0.52 14.50 -25.32
CA LEU A 145 -1.13 15.65 -24.65
C LEU A 145 -1.43 16.76 -25.67
N PRO A 146 -2.61 17.43 -25.56
CA PRO A 146 -2.87 18.62 -26.36
C PRO A 146 -1.90 19.74 -25.96
N ALA A 147 -1.35 20.41 -26.97
CA ALA A 147 -0.49 21.59 -26.82
C ALA A 147 -1.23 22.79 -26.20
#